data_AF-A0A258NW22-F1
#
_entry.id   AF-A0A258NW22-F1
#
_cell.length_a   1.000
_cell.length_b   1.000
_cell.length_c   1.000
_cell.angle_alpha   90.00
_cell.angle_beta   90.00
_cell.angle_gamma   90.00
#
_symmetry.space_group_name_H-M   'P 1'
#
loop_
_entity.id
_entity.type
_entity.pdbx_description
1 polymer ?
#
loop_
_entity_poly.entity_id
_entity_poly.type
_entity_poly.pdbx_seq_one_letter_code
_entity_poly.pdbx_strand_id
1 'polypeptide(L)'
;MEYNPAALVPMVTLAAAFMAGAIAALTLIVNKENKISEFRQAWIDGLREDLANFFSASRTCTRAIQESRLEFKNPMPIDEATTARLRHQVAECSYRIKLRLNEIKKPHIKLESLMTESSTFVSEYFSGTTDDVDKVLSGIEIAAKQAREVLKAEWERVKKGEFAYRAARWLALALIVIAALSIWIIASSNLKGTPSVSMSEPVAGHTPAAAATTPSPPHLAPPPSVSQSK
;
A
#
# COMPACT_ATOMS: atom_id res chain seq x y z
N MET A 1 11.51 52.08 -4.25
CA MET A 1 12.38 50.96 -4.65
C MET A 1 11.68 50.24 -5.79
N GLU A 2 12.14 50.42 -7.02
CA GLU A 2 11.59 49.68 -8.17
C GLU A 2 11.85 48.19 -7.99
N TYR A 3 10.79 47.40 -8.04
CA TYR A 3 10.85 45.95 -8.00
C TYR A 3 11.44 45.46 -9.32
N ASN A 4 12.66 44.90 -9.34
CA ASN A 4 13.23 44.36 -10.57
C ASN A 4 12.71 42.92 -10.79
N PRO A 5 11.78 42.69 -11.74
CA PRO A 5 11.21 41.37 -11.99
C PRO A 5 12.27 40.32 -12.38
N ALA A 6 13.42 40.75 -12.91
CA ALA A 6 14.52 39.85 -13.28
C ALA A 6 15.17 39.14 -12.07
N ALA A 7 15.12 39.74 -10.87
CA ALA A 7 15.66 39.13 -9.65
C ALA A 7 14.72 38.10 -9.00
N LEU A 8 13.44 38.11 -9.38
CA LEU A 8 12.39 37.30 -8.77
C LEU A 8 12.29 35.90 -9.41
N VAL A 9 12.49 35.83 -10.73
CA VAL A 9 12.53 34.58 -11.50
C VAL A 9 13.50 33.55 -10.91
N PRO A 10 14.80 33.86 -10.67
CA PRO A 10 15.74 32.88 -10.14
C PRO A 10 15.36 32.37 -8.73
N MET A 11 14.81 33.22 -7.86
CA MET A 11 14.36 32.81 -6.52
C MET A 11 13.18 31.83 -6.60
N VAL A 12 12.22 32.09 -7.48
CA VAL A 12 11.07 31.20 -7.70
C VAL A 12 11.52 29.87 -8.29
N THR A 13 12.44 29.87 -9.26
CA THR A 13 12.97 28.63 -9.83
C THR A 13 13.74 27.79 -8.81
N LEU A 14 14.52 28.43 -7.93
CA LEU A 14 15.24 27.74 -6.86
C LEU A 14 14.26 27.11 -5.86
N ALA A 15 13.24 27.85 -5.43
CA ALA A 15 12.20 27.34 -4.54
C ALA A 15 11.44 26.17 -5.17
N ALA A 16 11.09 26.28 -6.46
CA ALA A 16 10.42 25.21 -7.21
C ALA A 16 11.31 23.95 -7.31
N ALA A 17 12.61 24.11 -7.55
CA ALA A 17 13.55 23.00 -7.60
C ALA A 17 13.69 22.28 -6.24
N PHE A 18 13.75 23.02 -5.13
CA PHE A 18 13.76 22.43 -3.79
C PHE A 18 12.47 21.68 -3.47
N MET A 19 11.31 22.25 -3.82
CA MET A 19 10.02 21.58 -3.64
C MET A 19 9.93 20.31 -4.48
N ALA A 20 10.37 20.36 -5.75
CA ALA A 20 10.41 19.19 -6.61
C ALA A 20 11.31 18.08 -6.04
N GLY A 21 12.50 18.45 -5.54
CA GLY A 21 13.42 17.51 -4.88
C GLY A 21 12.82 16.88 -3.62
N ALA A 22 12.12 17.68 -2.79
CA ALA A 22 11.47 17.20 -1.58
C ALA A 22 10.30 16.24 -1.90
N ILE A 23 9.50 16.56 -2.91
CA ILE A 23 8.42 15.68 -3.40
C ILE A 23 9.02 14.37 -3.93
N ALA A 24 10.06 14.44 -4.76
CA ALA A 24 10.73 13.26 -5.30
C ALA A 24 11.27 12.34 -4.18
N ALA A 25 11.91 12.91 -3.16
CA ALA A 25 12.39 12.16 -2.00
C ALA A 25 11.23 11.49 -1.23
N LEU A 26 10.12 12.21 -1.02
CA LEU A 26 8.94 11.68 -0.37
C LEU A 26 8.34 10.51 -1.17
N THR A 27 8.20 10.65 -2.49
CA THR A 27 7.73 9.58 -3.37
C THR A 27 8.63 8.36 -3.30
N LEU A 28 9.95 8.54 -3.26
CA LEU A 28 10.89 7.43 -3.15
C LEU A 28 10.74 6.67 -1.83
N ILE A 29 10.59 7.40 -0.72
CA ILE A 29 10.37 6.80 0.61
C ILE A 29 9.05 6.03 0.60
N VAL A 30 7.96 6.64 0.17
CA VAL A 30 6.65 5.98 0.11
C VAL A 30 6.68 4.72 -0.76
N ASN A 31 7.32 4.78 -1.93
CA ASN A 31 7.45 3.62 -2.81
C ASN A 31 8.24 2.49 -2.17
N LYS A 32 9.37 2.81 -1.51
CA LYS A 32 10.15 1.82 -0.76
C LYS A 32 9.31 1.17 0.34
N GLU A 33 8.61 1.96 1.15
CA GLU A 33 7.81 1.44 2.26
C GLU A 33 6.62 0.61 1.79
N ASN A 34 5.94 1.02 0.72
CA ASN A 34 4.88 0.24 0.08
C ASN A 34 5.42 -1.12 -0.39
N LYS A 35 6.59 -1.13 -1.05
CA LYS A 35 7.23 -2.38 -1.50
C LYS A 35 7.63 -3.29 -0.34
N ILE A 36 8.15 -2.74 0.74
CA ILE A 36 8.46 -3.53 1.94
C ILE A 36 7.19 -4.14 2.52
N SER A 37 6.09 -3.38 2.59
CA SER A 37 4.79 -3.90 3.04
C SER A 37 4.28 -5.03 2.15
N GLU A 38 4.33 -4.86 0.83
CA GLU A 38 3.98 -5.89 -0.16
C GLU A 38 4.81 -7.16 0.04
N PHE A 39 6.14 -7.05 0.21
CA PHE A 39 7.00 -8.21 0.46
C PHE A 39 6.68 -8.92 1.78
N ARG A 40 6.31 -8.17 2.83
CA ARG A 40 5.88 -8.77 4.10
C ARG A 40 4.53 -9.48 3.96
N GLN A 41 3.59 -8.91 3.23
CA GLN A 41 2.31 -9.55 2.94
C GLN A 41 2.51 -10.82 2.13
N ALA A 42 3.32 -10.77 1.06
CA ALA A 42 3.66 -11.95 0.26
C ALA A 42 4.32 -13.07 1.11
N TRP A 43 5.19 -12.70 2.05
CA TRP A 43 5.76 -13.67 3.00
C TRP A 43 4.69 -14.28 3.92
N ILE A 44 3.75 -13.47 4.46
CA ILE A 44 2.64 -13.96 5.31
C ILE A 44 1.72 -14.87 4.51
N ASP A 45 1.37 -14.48 3.29
CA ASP A 45 0.46 -15.23 2.42
C ASP A 45 1.08 -16.57 2.01
N GLY A 46 2.37 -16.59 1.64
CA GLY A 46 3.10 -17.83 1.39
C GLY A 46 3.17 -18.73 2.63
N LEU A 47 3.39 -18.17 3.82
CA LEU A 47 3.35 -18.93 5.07
C LEU A 47 1.95 -19.50 5.32
N ARG A 48 0.89 -18.72 5.10
CA ARG A 48 -0.51 -19.16 5.26
C ARG A 48 -0.85 -20.30 4.31
N GLU A 49 -0.43 -20.21 3.06
CA GLU A 49 -0.62 -21.23 2.04
C GLU A 49 0.06 -22.55 2.43
N ASP A 50 1.34 -22.49 2.83
CA ASP A 50 2.07 -23.69 3.21
C ASP A 50 1.50 -24.35 4.47
N LEU A 51 1.06 -23.55 5.45
CA LEU A 51 0.37 -24.05 6.64
C LEU A 51 -0.95 -24.75 6.27
N ALA A 52 -1.75 -24.15 5.38
CA ALA A 52 -3.00 -24.75 4.94
C ALA A 52 -2.75 -26.09 4.22
N ASN A 53 -1.74 -26.14 3.34
CA ASN A 53 -1.33 -27.35 2.65
C ASN A 53 -0.80 -28.42 3.62
N PHE A 54 0.03 -28.04 4.58
CA PHE A 54 0.55 -28.93 5.61
C PHE A 54 -0.57 -29.56 6.45
N PHE A 55 -1.47 -28.74 7.00
CA PHE A 55 -2.55 -29.24 7.88
C PHE A 55 -3.59 -30.04 7.11
N SER A 56 -3.95 -29.63 5.89
CA SER A 56 -4.90 -30.38 5.06
C SER A 56 -4.32 -31.72 4.63
N ALA A 57 -3.09 -31.77 4.11
CA ALA A 57 -2.45 -33.02 3.70
C ALA A 57 -2.26 -33.97 4.89
N SER A 58 -1.82 -33.47 6.05
CA SER A 58 -1.69 -34.28 7.28
C SER A 58 -3.01 -34.87 7.73
N ARG A 59 -4.09 -34.06 7.70
CA ARG A 59 -5.43 -34.51 8.07
C ARG A 59 -5.98 -35.53 7.08
N THR A 60 -5.81 -35.29 5.78
CA THR A 60 -6.25 -36.21 4.72
C THR A 60 -5.53 -37.55 4.84
N CYS A 61 -4.21 -37.56 5.03
CA CYS A 61 -3.45 -38.79 5.31
C CYS A 61 -4.02 -39.56 6.50
N THR A 62 -4.25 -38.87 7.61
CA THR A 62 -4.77 -39.49 8.84
C THR A 62 -6.15 -40.11 8.61
N ARG A 63 -7.06 -39.39 7.93
CA ARG A 63 -8.42 -39.88 7.64
C ARG A 63 -8.43 -41.04 6.65
N ALA A 64 -7.55 -41.01 5.64
CA ALA A 64 -7.39 -42.11 4.69
C ALA A 64 -7.07 -43.44 5.40
N ILE A 65 -6.10 -43.39 6.32
CA ILE A 65 -5.67 -44.55 7.10
C ILE A 65 -6.79 -44.99 8.03
N GLN A 66 -7.47 -44.05 8.71
CA GLN A 66 -8.60 -44.36 9.57
C GLN A 66 -9.71 -45.12 8.81
N GLU A 67 -10.08 -44.64 7.62
CA GLU A 67 -11.12 -45.28 6.80
C GLU A 67 -10.68 -46.66 6.31
N SER A 68 -9.39 -46.83 6.00
CA SER A 68 -8.82 -48.14 5.63
C SER A 68 -8.84 -49.15 6.78
N ARG A 69 -8.68 -48.70 8.03
CA ARG A 69 -8.70 -49.55 9.23
C ARG A 69 -10.10 -49.94 9.69
N LEU A 70 -11.09 -49.10 9.41
CA LEU A 70 -12.46 -49.24 9.93
C LEU A 70 -13.47 -49.74 8.88
N GLU A 71 -13.00 -50.24 7.72
CA GLU A 71 -13.83 -50.78 6.63
C GLU A 71 -15.05 -49.91 6.27
N PHE A 72 -14.80 -48.62 6.00
CA PHE A 72 -15.87 -47.70 5.64
C PHE A 72 -16.60 -48.14 4.36
N LYS A 73 -17.93 -47.93 4.32
CA LYS A 73 -18.78 -48.30 3.17
C LYS A 73 -18.38 -47.63 1.85
N ASN A 74 -17.84 -46.40 1.94
CA ASN A 74 -17.31 -45.61 0.83
C ASN A 74 -16.00 -44.95 1.30
N PRO A 75 -14.88 -45.68 1.30
CA PRO A 75 -13.61 -45.12 1.71
C PRO A 75 -13.14 -44.08 0.68
N MET A 76 -12.42 -43.07 1.15
CA MET A 76 -11.77 -42.10 0.30
C MET A 76 -10.84 -42.84 -0.68
N PRO A 77 -10.97 -42.60 -1.99
CA PRO A 77 -10.15 -43.27 -2.99
C PRO A 77 -8.74 -42.69 -2.93
N ILE A 78 -7.92 -43.21 -2.02
CA ILE A 78 -6.51 -42.88 -1.87
C ILE A 78 -5.72 -44.10 -2.28
N ASP A 79 -5.12 -44.03 -3.45
CA ASP A 79 -4.15 -45.01 -3.91
C ASP A 79 -2.78 -44.79 -3.25
N GLU A 80 -1.89 -45.76 -3.45
CA GLU A 80 -0.52 -45.68 -2.94
C GLU A 80 0.22 -44.44 -3.47
N ALA A 81 0.01 -44.09 -4.74
CA ALA A 81 0.60 -42.92 -5.36
C ALA A 81 0.13 -41.61 -4.70
N THR A 82 -1.17 -41.47 -4.39
CA THR A 82 -1.70 -40.32 -3.67
C THR A 82 -1.18 -40.26 -2.25
N THR A 83 -1.04 -41.40 -1.57
CA THR A 83 -0.43 -41.46 -0.22
C THR A 83 1.02 -40.97 -0.25
N ALA A 84 1.82 -41.43 -1.21
CA ALA A 84 3.19 -40.99 -1.40
C ALA A 84 3.27 -39.47 -1.68
N ARG A 85 2.40 -38.96 -2.56
CA ARG A 85 2.30 -37.53 -2.87
C ARG A 85 1.93 -36.69 -1.65
N LEU A 86 0.95 -37.11 -0.86
CA LEU A 86 0.53 -36.37 0.34
C LEU A 86 1.65 -36.34 1.39
N ARG A 87 2.38 -37.45 1.59
CA ARG A 87 3.54 -37.48 2.49
C ARG A 87 4.66 -36.56 2.02
N HIS A 88 4.97 -36.58 0.73
CA HIS A 88 5.92 -35.65 0.14
C HIS A 88 5.46 -34.20 0.37
N GLN A 89 4.19 -33.89 0.12
CA GLN A 89 3.64 -32.56 0.32
C GLN A 89 3.73 -32.10 1.79
N VAL A 90 3.46 -32.98 2.75
CA VAL A 90 3.63 -32.68 4.19
C VAL A 90 5.09 -32.37 4.50
N ALA A 91 6.03 -33.18 4.02
CA ALA A 91 7.46 -32.98 4.25
C ALA A 91 7.96 -31.67 3.62
N GLU A 92 7.60 -31.44 2.35
CA GLU A 92 7.95 -30.23 1.61
C GLU A 92 7.42 -28.97 2.33
N CYS A 93 6.13 -28.96 2.68
CA CYS A 93 5.53 -27.83 3.38
C CYS A 93 6.19 -27.61 4.75
N SER A 94 6.51 -28.69 5.49
CA SER A 94 7.20 -28.60 6.77
C SER A 94 8.54 -27.87 6.65
N TYR A 95 9.37 -28.23 5.66
CA TYR A 95 10.64 -27.55 5.42
C TYR A 95 10.46 -26.10 4.95
N ARG A 96 9.51 -25.83 4.06
CA ARG A 96 9.24 -24.44 3.61
C ARG A 96 8.76 -23.55 4.75
N ILE A 97 7.92 -24.07 5.63
CA ILE A 97 7.47 -23.37 6.84
C ILE A 97 8.67 -23.12 7.75
N LYS A 98 9.47 -24.16 8.05
CA LYS A 98 10.65 -24.04 8.89
C LYS A 98 11.62 -22.97 8.41
N LEU A 99 11.88 -22.90 7.11
CA LEU A 99 12.74 -21.87 6.50
C LEU A 99 12.19 -20.43 6.60
N ARG A 100 10.88 -20.28 6.79
CA ARG A 100 10.24 -18.97 6.96
C ARG A 100 10.11 -18.57 8.42
N LEU A 101 9.94 -19.53 9.32
CA LEU A 101 9.79 -19.26 10.75
C LEU A 101 11.07 -18.64 11.32
N ASN A 102 10.86 -17.83 12.35
CA ASN A 102 11.96 -17.18 13.06
C ASN A 102 12.33 -17.99 14.30
N GLU A 103 13.56 -18.47 14.36
CA GLU A 103 14.07 -19.34 15.44
C GLU A 103 14.21 -18.65 16.81
N ILE A 104 14.04 -17.33 16.89
CA ILE A 104 14.21 -16.54 18.12
C ILE A 104 12.84 -16.22 18.74
N LYS A 105 11.79 -16.07 17.93
CA LYS A 105 10.48 -15.63 18.42
C LYS A 105 9.72 -16.80 19.06
N LYS A 106 9.36 -16.66 20.35
CA LYS A 106 8.61 -17.68 21.10
C LYS A 106 7.38 -18.27 20.37
N PRO A 107 6.51 -17.48 19.73
CA PRO A 107 5.34 -18.04 19.02
C PRO A 107 5.72 -18.92 17.83
N HIS A 108 6.85 -18.61 17.16
CA HIS A 108 7.37 -19.35 16.01
C HIS A 108 8.01 -20.66 16.46
N ILE A 109 8.85 -20.62 17.49
CA ILE A 109 9.44 -21.82 18.11
C ILE A 109 8.33 -22.77 18.59
N LYS A 110 7.29 -22.22 19.23
CA LYS A 110 6.16 -23.03 19.70
C LYS A 110 5.42 -23.68 18.54
N LEU A 111 5.19 -22.97 17.44
CA LEU A 111 4.58 -23.52 16.24
C LEU A 111 5.41 -24.67 15.65
N GLU A 112 6.72 -24.48 15.49
CA GLU A 112 7.61 -25.53 14.97
C GLU A 112 7.58 -26.78 15.84
N SER A 113 7.61 -26.62 17.17
CA SER A 113 7.53 -27.74 18.11
C SER A 113 6.22 -28.53 17.96
N LEU A 114 5.08 -27.83 17.88
CA LEU A 114 3.76 -28.45 17.71
C LEU A 114 3.59 -29.11 16.34
N MET A 115 4.14 -28.51 15.28
CA MET A 115 4.14 -29.12 13.95
C MET A 115 4.96 -30.41 13.92
N THR A 116 6.14 -30.39 14.55
CA THR A 116 7.00 -31.57 14.66
C THR A 116 6.29 -32.67 15.45
N GLU A 117 5.71 -32.34 16.60
CA GLU A 117 4.91 -33.27 17.41
C GLU A 117 3.73 -33.86 16.62
N SER A 118 2.97 -33.01 15.91
CA SER A 118 1.87 -33.48 15.08
C SER A 118 2.33 -34.41 13.95
N SER A 119 3.50 -34.14 13.35
CA SER A 119 4.09 -35.00 12.31
C SER A 119 4.50 -36.35 12.88
N THR A 120 5.06 -36.36 14.09
CA THR A 120 5.37 -37.60 14.82
C THR A 120 4.12 -38.41 15.08
N PHE A 121 3.03 -37.80 15.58
CA PHE A 121 1.76 -38.51 15.79
C PHE A 121 1.20 -39.09 14.49
N VAL A 122 1.24 -38.34 13.38
CA VAL A 122 0.82 -38.86 12.07
C VAL A 122 1.68 -40.04 11.65
N SER A 123 3.00 -39.99 11.88
CA SER A 123 3.92 -41.09 11.56
C SER A 123 3.67 -42.34 12.42
N GLU A 124 3.51 -42.17 13.73
CA GLU A 124 3.19 -43.26 14.68
C GLU A 124 1.84 -43.90 14.35
N TYR A 125 0.86 -43.09 13.96
CA TYR A 125 -0.44 -43.60 13.51
C TYR A 125 -0.26 -44.37 12.22
N PHE A 126 0.51 -43.88 11.26
CA PHE A 126 0.78 -44.60 10.01
C PHE A 126 1.44 -45.96 10.26
N SER A 127 2.46 -46.02 11.14
CA SER A 127 3.18 -47.26 11.44
C SER A 127 2.37 -48.27 12.25
N GLY A 128 1.18 -47.91 12.73
CA GLY A 128 0.37 -48.76 13.62
C GLY A 128 0.91 -48.82 15.05
N THR A 129 1.80 -47.90 15.42
CA THR A 129 2.33 -47.79 16.78
C THR A 129 1.29 -47.20 17.75
N THR A 130 0.36 -46.39 17.22
CA THR A 130 -0.81 -45.89 17.94
C THR A 130 -2.07 -46.06 17.07
N ASP A 131 -3.19 -46.34 17.74
CA ASP A 131 -4.53 -46.35 17.12
C ASP A 131 -5.37 -45.13 17.54
N ASP A 132 -4.81 -44.24 18.36
CA ASP A 132 -5.49 -43.04 18.84
C ASP A 132 -5.53 -41.94 17.77
N VAL A 133 -6.50 -42.05 16.87
CA VAL A 133 -6.75 -41.08 15.80
C VAL A 133 -7.15 -39.71 16.35
N ASP A 134 -7.83 -39.65 17.50
CA ASP A 134 -8.28 -38.40 18.11
C ASP A 134 -7.09 -37.59 18.63
N LYS A 135 -6.07 -38.25 19.19
CA LYS A 135 -4.80 -37.62 19.56
C LYS A 135 -4.09 -37.03 18.33
N VAL A 136 -4.06 -37.74 17.21
CA VAL A 136 -3.44 -37.23 15.96
C VAL A 136 -4.17 -35.99 15.47
N LEU A 137 -5.50 -36.07 15.35
CA LEU A 137 -6.33 -34.98 14.82
C LEU A 137 -6.33 -33.76 15.74
N SER A 138 -6.32 -33.96 17.06
CA SER A 138 -6.21 -32.88 18.04
C SER A 138 -4.83 -32.23 18.02
N GLY A 139 -3.75 -33.00 17.87
CA GLY A 139 -2.40 -32.47 17.67
C GLY A 139 -2.29 -31.54 16.46
N ILE A 140 -2.88 -31.94 15.33
CA ILE A 140 -2.97 -31.11 14.11
C ILE A 140 -3.75 -29.82 14.40
N GLU A 141 -4.89 -29.87 15.09
CA GLU A 141 -5.71 -28.68 15.39
C GLU A 141 -5.00 -27.73 16.37
N ILE A 142 -4.28 -28.26 17.35
CA ILE A 142 -3.48 -27.46 18.29
C ILE A 142 -2.38 -26.70 17.54
N ALA A 143 -1.66 -27.38 16.64
CA ALA A 143 -0.66 -26.74 15.78
C ALA A 143 -1.30 -25.68 14.87
N ALA A 144 -2.46 -25.97 14.27
CA ALA A 144 -3.20 -25.01 13.44
C ALA A 144 -3.66 -23.78 14.23
N LYS A 145 -4.09 -23.94 15.48
CA LYS A 145 -4.43 -22.83 16.36
C LYS A 145 -3.22 -21.95 16.66
N GLN A 146 -2.07 -22.55 16.98
CA GLN A 146 -0.82 -21.81 17.17
C GLN A 146 -0.41 -21.04 15.89
N ALA A 147 -0.63 -21.63 14.72
CA ALA A 147 -0.34 -20.99 13.44
C ALA A 147 -1.14 -19.70 13.24
N ARG A 148 -2.42 -19.68 13.67
CA ARG A 148 -3.25 -18.46 13.65
C ARG A 148 -2.67 -17.36 14.53
N GLU A 149 -2.10 -17.71 15.69
CA GLU A 149 -1.46 -16.72 16.57
C GLU A 149 -0.21 -16.10 15.93
N VAL A 150 0.64 -16.93 15.30
CA VAL A 150 1.83 -16.46 14.56
C VAL A 150 1.43 -15.52 13.43
N LEU A 151 0.46 -15.93 12.61
CA LEU A 151 -0.04 -15.11 11.50
C LEU A 151 -0.65 -13.79 11.98
N LYS A 152 -1.41 -13.81 13.08
CA LYS A 152 -1.98 -12.60 13.68
C LYS A 152 -0.89 -11.66 14.19
N ALA A 153 0.14 -12.18 14.86
CA ALA A 153 1.24 -11.37 15.36
C ALA A 153 2.02 -10.68 14.23
N GLU A 154 2.29 -11.39 13.14
CA GLU A 154 2.96 -10.82 11.97
C GLU A 154 2.06 -9.84 11.20
N TRP A 155 0.76 -10.11 11.12
CA TRP A 155 -0.21 -9.19 10.51
C TRP A 155 -0.31 -7.87 11.27
N GLU A 156 -0.40 -7.91 12.60
CA GLU A 156 -0.40 -6.70 13.43
C GLU A 156 0.91 -5.92 13.30
N ARG A 157 2.05 -6.60 13.09
CA ARG A 157 3.32 -5.94 12.80
C ARG A 157 3.30 -5.22 11.46
N VAL A 158 2.72 -5.82 10.42
CA VAL A 158 2.56 -5.18 9.10
C VAL A 158 1.64 -3.96 9.20
N LYS A 159 0.50 -4.07 9.90
CA LYS A 159 -0.43 -2.93 10.10
C LYS A 159 0.17 -1.74 10.82
N LYS A 160 1.02 -1.99 11.83
CA LYS A 160 1.71 -0.91 12.56
C LYS A 160 2.56 -0.05 11.64
N GLY A 161 2.94 -0.56 10.46
CA GLY A 161 3.74 0.13 9.47
C GLY A 161 5.17 0.39 9.95
N GLU A 162 6.00 0.91 9.05
CA GLU A 162 7.36 1.29 9.41
C GLU A 162 7.41 2.70 10.01
N PHE A 163 8.38 2.94 10.89
CA PHE A 163 8.60 4.25 11.50
C PHE A 163 8.93 5.33 10.45
N ALA A 164 9.65 4.95 9.39
CA ALA A 164 10.00 5.85 8.29
C ALA A 164 8.77 6.42 7.56
N TYR A 165 7.73 5.61 7.33
CA TYR A 165 6.47 6.08 6.73
C TYR A 165 5.78 7.13 7.61
N ARG A 166 5.78 6.91 8.94
CA ARG A 166 5.23 7.89 9.90
C ARG A 166 6.01 9.21 9.87
N ALA A 167 7.34 9.14 9.83
CA ALA A 167 8.19 10.34 9.72
C ALA A 167 8.00 11.08 8.39
N ALA A 168 7.94 10.34 7.27
CA ALA A 168 7.70 10.89 5.94
C ALA A 168 6.35 11.63 5.84
N ARG A 169 5.31 11.09 6.48
CA ARG A 169 4.00 11.75 6.57
C ARG A 169 4.08 13.11 7.28
N TRP A 170 4.84 13.21 8.38
CA TRP A 170 5.02 14.48 9.09
C TRP A 170 5.85 15.48 8.29
N LEU A 171 6.90 15.01 7.61
CA LEU A 171 7.68 15.85 6.71
C LEU A 171 6.81 16.41 5.57
N ALA A 172 5.98 15.58 4.95
CA ALA A 172 5.06 15.99 3.89
C ALA A 172 4.07 17.05 4.38
N LEU A 173 3.48 16.85 5.56
CA LEU A 173 2.59 17.84 6.17
C LEU A 173 3.30 19.16 6.45
N ALA A 174 4.53 19.12 6.97
CA ALA A 174 5.32 20.32 7.21
C ALA A 174 5.59 21.10 5.91
N LEU A 175 5.95 20.40 4.82
CA LEU A 175 6.17 21.02 3.51
C LEU A 175 4.90 21.69 2.95
N ILE A 176 3.73 21.04 3.09
CA ILE A 176 2.45 21.61 2.67
C ILE A 176 2.13 22.88 3.47
N VAL A 177 2.35 22.88 4.78
CA VAL A 177 2.11 24.05 5.64
C VAL A 177 3.05 25.19 5.27
N ILE A 178 4.34 24.92 5.05
CA ILE A 178 5.31 25.94 4.61
C ILE A 178 4.92 26.53 3.24
N ALA A 179 4.48 25.68 2.30
CA ALA A 179 4.01 26.14 1.00
C ALA A 179 2.74 27.02 1.12
N ALA A 180 1.78 26.63 1.96
CA ALA A 180 0.58 27.42 2.19
C ALA A 180 0.87 28.78 2.85
N LEU A 181 1.78 28.80 3.85
CA LEU A 181 2.20 30.02 4.53
C LEU A 181 2.94 30.97 3.58
N SER A 182 3.84 30.45 2.75
CA SER A 182 4.57 31.27 1.78
C SER A 182 3.63 31.89 0.75
N ILE A 183 2.64 31.14 0.22
CA ILE A 183 1.60 31.68 -0.66
C ILE A 183 0.79 32.78 0.04
N TRP A 184 0.38 32.55 1.30
CA TRP A 184 -0.40 33.52 2.07
C TRP A 184 0.35 34.84 2.34
N ILE A 185 1.66 34.77 2.65
CA ILE A 185 2.51 35.96 2.83
C ILE A 185 2.62 36.75 1.53
N ILE A 186 2.79 36.07 0.38
CA ILE A 186 2.86 36.72 -0.93
C ILE A 186 1.50 37.37 -1.28
N ALA A 187 0.38 36.70 -1.06
CA ALA A 187 -0.93 37.26 -1.34
C ALA A 187 -1.25 38.50 -0.47
N SER A 188 -0.97 38.41 0.84
CA SER A 188 -1.26 39.50 1.80
C SER A 188 -0.39 40.74 1.63
N SER A 189 0.84 40.59 1.11
CA SER A 189 1.70 41.73 0.76
C SER A 189 1.22 42.49 -0.48
N ASN A 190 0.61 41.81 -1.47
CA ASN A 190 0.06 42.44 -2.66
C ASN A 190 -1.24 43.22 -2.40
N LEU A 191 -2.07 42.83 -1.43
CA LEU A 191 -3.31 43.56 -1.10
C LEU A 191 -3.07 44.95 -0.48
N LYS A 192 -1.89 45.21 0.10
CA LYS A 192 -1.58 46.51 0.74
C LYS A 192 -1.09 47.57 -0.27
N GLY A 193 -0.97 47.21 -1.54
CA GLY A 193 -0.42 48.06 -2.59
C GLY A 193 -1.46 48.72 -3.50
N THR A 194 -2.69 48.97 -3.07
CA THR A 194 -3.60 49.82 -3.85
C THR A 194 -3.09 51.26 -3.85
N PRO A 195 -2.69 51.82 -5.01
CA PRO A 195 -2.27 53.21 -5.07
C PRO A 195 -3.49 54.08 -4.74
N SER A 196 -3.36 54.92 -3.72
CA SER A 196 -4.31 56.01 -3.49
C SER A 196 -4.34 56.87 -4.74
N VAL A 197 -5.41 56.76 -5.52
CA VAL A 197 -5.68 57.67 -6.63
C VAL A 197 -5.84 59.05 -6.02
N SER A 198 -4.81 59.87 -6.16
CA SER A 198 -4.86 61.31 -5.88
C SER A 198 -5.97 61.90 -6.75
N MET A 199 -7.06 62.25 -6.08
CA MET A 199 -8.21 62.93 -6.67
C MET A 199 -7.78 64.38 -6.91
N SER A 200 -7.35 64.69 -8.12
CA SER A 200 -7.18 66.08 -8.56
C SER A 200 -8.56 66.65 -8.88
N GLU A 201 -8.87 67.82 -8.30
CA GLU A 201 -10.10 68.58 -8.53
C GLU A 201 -10.27 68.93 -10.03
N PRO A 202 -11.50 68.84 -10.58
CA PRO A 202 -11.81 69.43 -11.87
C PRO A 202 -12.11 70.92 -11.69
N VAL A 203 -11.25 71.76 -12.25
CA VAL A 203 -11.50 73.21 -12.42
C VAL A 203 -12.71 73.40 -13.34
N ALA A 204 -13.70 74.12 -12.83
CA ALA A 204 -14.92 74.46 -13.54
C ALA A 204 -14.71 75.53 -14.62
N GLY A 205 -15.32 75.31 -15.78
CA GLY A 205 -15.79 76.36 -16.67
C GLY A 205 -14.98 76.55 -17.94
N HIS A 206 -15.56 76.19 -19.09
CA HIS A 206 -16.06 77.15 -20.10
C HIS A 206 -16.55 76.36 -21.34
N THR A 207 -17.80 76.60 -21.73
CA THR A 207 -18.42 76.28 -23.03
C THR A 207 -19.40 77.45 -23.26
N PRO A 208 -19.55 78.07 -24.46
CA PRO A 208 -20.06 77.35 -25.63
C PRO A 208 -19.68 77.87 -27.04
N ALA A 209 -20.15 77.10 -28.04
CA ALA A 209 -20.51 77.43 -29.44
C ALA A 209 -19.77 76.52 -30.46
N ALA A 210 -20.39 75.47 -30.99
CA ALA A 210 -21.34 75.45 -32.11
C ALA A 210 -20.69 75.63 -33.49
N ALA A 211 -20.57 74.54 -34.26
CA ALA A 211 -20.71 74.54 -35.73
C ALA A 211 -20.86 73.09 -36.24
N ALA A 212 -21.89 72.91 -37.06
CA ALA A 212 -22.30 71.66 -37.68
C ALA A 212 -21.51 71.35 -38.96
N THR A 213 -21.29 70.07 -39.29
CA THR A 213 -21.58 69.51 -40.63
C THR A 213 -21.43 67.98 -40.65
N THR A 214 -22.49 67.29 -41.05
CA THR A 214 -22.51 65.94 -41.66
C THR A 214 -22.18 66.06 -43.16
N PRO A 215 -21.63 65.01 -43.84
CA PRO A 215 -22.47 63.90 -44.32
C PRO A 215 -21.83 62.48 -44.35
N SER A 216 -22.73 61.52 -44.14
CA SER A 216 -22.92 60.11 -44.53
C SER A 216 -21.97 59.30 -45.48
N PRO A 217 -22.12 57.94 -45.49
CA PRO A 217 -21.11 56.90 -45.76
C PRO A 217 -21.28 56.20 -47.14
N PRO A 218 -20.52 55.13 -47.50
CA PRO A 218 -20.86 53.71 -47.20
C PRO A 218 -19.59 52.82 -46.99
N HIS A 219 -19.55 51.53 -46.62
CA HIS A 219 -20.20 50.33 -47.17
C HIS A 219 -19.75 49.08 -46.36
N LEU A 220 -20.63 48.08 -46.19
CA LEU A 220 -20.38 46.75 -45.59
C LEU A 220 -19.41 45.88 -46.45
N ALA A 221 -18.66 44.86 -45.98
CA ALA A 221 -19.03 43.53 -45.45
C ALA A 221 -17.72 42.66 -45.40
N PRO A 222 -17.75 41.31 -45.24
CA PRO A 222 -17.96 40.47 -44.04
C PRO A 222 -16.72 39.57 -43.70
N PRO A 223 -16.74 38.70 -42.66
CA PRO A 223 -15.63 37.78 -42.36
C PRO A 223 -15.78 36.44 -43.10
N PRO A 224 -14.69 35.71 -43.39
CA PRO A 224 -14.76 34.30 -43.73
C PRO A 224 -14.71 33.40 -42.48
N SER A 225 -15.61 32.43 -42.50
CA SER A 225 -15.64 31.21 -41.68
C SER A 225 -14.94 30.06 -42.43
N VAL A 226 -14.82 28.89 -41.77
CA VAL A 226 -14.41 27.56 -42.30
C VAL A 226 -12.86 27.36 -42.27
N SER A 227 -12.26 26.24 -41.82
CA SER A 227 -12.67 24.83 -41.72
C SER A 227 -11.94 24.04 -40.61
N GLN A 228 -12.60 22.96 -40.20
CA GLN A 228 -12.04 21.78 -39.54
C GLN A 228 -10.91 21.09 -40.34
N SER A 229 -9.97 20.46 -39.64
CA SER A 229 -9.37 19.12 -39.86
C SER A 229 -8.21 19.00 -38.85
N LYS A 230 -7.93 17.92 -38.13
CA LYS A 230 -8.19 16.49 -38.30
C LYS A 230 -8.08 15.84 -36.91
#